data_AF-A0A661P494-F1
#
_entry.id   AF-A0A661P494-F1
#
_cell.length_a   1.000
_cell.length_b   1.000
_cell.length_c   1.000
_cell.angle_alpha   90.00
_cell.angle_beta   90.00
_cell.angle_gamma   90.00
#
_symmetry.space_group_name_H-M   'P 1'
#
loop_
_entity.id
_entity.type
_entity.pdbx_description
1 polymer ?
#
loop_
_entity_poly.entity_id
_entity_poly.type
_entity_poly.pdbx_seq_one_letter_code
_entity_poly.pdbx_strand_id
1 'polypeptide(L)' 'AMSAPVRGAADSKLKWAEAETIRGTLARGGGALGKTARELGISRTTLWRKMKRFGISADEYRQQ' A
#
# COMPACT_ATOMS: atom_id res chain seq x y z
N ALA A 1 -31.78 -12.12 -11.63
CA ALA A 1 -30.54 -11.74 -12.32
C ALA A 1 -29.56 -11.19 -11.30
N MET A 2 -28.44 -11.88 -11.05
CA MET A 2 -27.36 -11.35 -10.20
C MET A 2 -26.40 -10.58 -11.10
N SER A 3 -26.45 -9.25 -11.06
CA SER A 3 -25.51 -8.41 -11.80
C SER A 3 -24.11 -8.59 -11.23
N ALA A 4 -23.20 -9.12 -12.04
CA ALA A 4 -21.78 -9.18 -11.74
C ALA A 4 -21.23 -7.76 -11.47
N PRO A 5 -20.30 -7.59 -10.51
CA PRO A 5 -19.73 -6.28 -10.24
C PRO A 5 -19.04 -5.73 -11.48
N VAL A 6 -19.32 -4.46 -11.80
CA VAL A 6 -18.58 -3.72 -12.83
C VAL A 6 -17.09 -3.78 -12.49
N ARG A 7 -16.28 -4.38 -13.38
CA ARG A 7 -14.87 -4.72 -13.12
C ARG A 7 -14.06 -3.54 -12.54
N GLY A 8 -14.33 -2.32 -13.01
CA GLY A 8 -13.65 -1.10 -12.54
C GLY A 8 -13.89 -0.73 -11.06
N ALA A 9 -15.04 -1.07 -10.48
CA ALA A 9 -15.31 -0.81 -9.07
C ALA A 9 -14.55 -1.78 -8.15
N ALA A 10 -14.42 -3.05 -8.54
CA ALA A 10 -13.63 -4.04 -7.81
C ALA A 10 -12.13 -3.70 -7.87
N ASP A 11 -11.62 -3.29 -9.03
CA ASP A 11 -10.23 -2.85 -9.20
C ASP A 11 -9.91 -1.64 -8.32
N SER A 12 -10.85 -0.72 -8.18
CA SER A 12 -10.70 0.46 -7.34
C SER A 12 -10.65 0.09 -5.85
N LYS A 13 -11.52 -0.84 -5.40
CA LYS A 13 -11.48 -1.36 -4.02
C LYS A 13 -10.18 -2.07 -3.69
N LEU A 14 -9.68 -2.91 -4.59
CA LEU A 14 -8.39 -3.60 -4.39
C LEU A 14 -7.22 -2.62 -4.27
N LYS A 15 -7.21 -1.57 -5.10
CA LYS A 15 -6.20 -0.49 -5.01
C LYS A 15 -6.25 0.25 -3.68
N TRP A 16 -7.46 0.53 -3.17
CA TRP A 16 -7.64 1.17 -1.87
C TRP A 16 -7.12 0.29 -0.73
N ALA A 17 -7.53 -0.98 -0.70
CA ALA A 17 -7.08 -1.94 0.32
C ALA A 17 -5.55 -2.12 0.29
N GLU A 18 -4.95 -2.15 -0.91
CA GLU A 18 -3.50 -2.18 -1.06
C GLU A 18 -2.82 -0.93 -0.47
N ALA A 19 -3.35 0.26 -0.76
CA ALA A 19 -2.82 1.51 -0.23
C ALA A 19 -2.93 1.59 1.30
N GLU A 20 -4.06 1.16 1.88
CA GLU A 20 -4.25 1.09 3.33
C GLU A 20 -3.29 0.09 3.99
N THR A 21 -3.08 -1.06 3.37
CA THR A 21 -2.12 -2.06 3.85
C THR A 21 -0.70 -1.49 3.90
N ILE A 22 -0.29 -0.76 2.85
CA ILE A 22 1.01 -0.08 2.82
C ILE A 22 1.11 0.98 3.93
N ARG A 23 0.10 1.84 4.09
CA ARG A 23 0.09 2.88 5.13
C ARG A 23 0.17 2.29 6.53
N GLY A 24 -0.66 1.29 6.84
CA GLY A 24 -0.65 0.63 8.15
C GLY A 24 0.68 -0.02 8.47
N THR A 25 1.34 -0.60 7.46
CA THR A 25 2.65 -1.25 7.64
C THR A 25 3.79 -0.24 7.74
N LEU A 26 3.71 0.91 7.06
CA LEU A 26 4.64 2.02 7.26
C LEU A 26 4.52 2.61 8.67
N ALA A 27 3.30 2.77 9.18
CA ALA A 27 3.05 3.26 10.54
C ALA A 27 3.65 2.31 11.60
N ARG A 28 3.37 1.00 11.53
CA ARG A 28 4.01 0.00 12.43
C ARG A 28 5.53 -0.09 12.26
N GLY A 29 6.02 0.27 11.07
CA GLY A 29 7.41 0.25 10.70
C GLY A 29 8.18 1.53 11.02
N GLY A 30 7.52 2.60 11.51
CA GLY A 30 8.15 3.92 11.70
C GLY A 30 8.76 4.48 10.40
N GLY A 31 8.12 4.22 9.25
CA GLY A 31 8.65 4.64 7.94
C GLY A 31 9.90 3.88 7.46
N ALA A 32 10.29 2.79 8.14
CA ALA A 32 11.43 1.97 7.74
C ALA A 32 11.10 1.07 6.52
N LEU A 33 11.33 1.61 5.32
CA LEU A 33 11.08 0.95 4.02
C LEU A 33 11.55 -0.51 3.94
N GLY A 34 12.72 -0.84 4.51
CA GLY A 34 13.24 -2.21 4.52
C GLY A 34 12.40 -3.16 5.37
N LYS A 35 12.01 -2.73 6.58
CA LYS A 35 11.14 -3.48 7.49
C LYS A 35 9.75 -3.66 6.88
N THR A 36 9.18 -2.57 6.36
CA THR A 36 7.87 -2.57 5.69
C THR A 36 7.85 -3.51 4.48
N ALA A 37 8.87 -3.45 3.62
CA ALA A 37 8.93 -4.33 2.45
C ALA A 37 9.01 -5.82 2.83
N ARG A 38 9.81 -6.13 3.86
CA ARG A 38 9.93 -7.51 4.40
C ARG A 38 8.61 -8.01 4.99
N GLU A 39 7.90 -7.17 5.74
CA GLU A 39 6.60 -7.51 6.33
C GLU A 39 5.52 -7.73 5.27
N LEU A 40 5.54 -6.94 4.19
CA LEU A 40 4.64 -7.11 3.04
C LEU A 40 5.03 -8.24 2.08
N GLY A 41 6.19 -8.87 2.28
CA GLY A 41 6.68 -9.94 1.39
C GLY A 41 7.05 -9.47 -0.03
N ILE A 42 7.41 -8.20 -0.21
CA ILE A 42 7.74 -7.61 -1.52
C ILE A 42 9.13 -6.98 -1.52
N SER A 43 9.69 -6.74 -2.71
CA SER A 43 10.94 -5.99 -2.82
C SER A 43 10.74 -4.51 -2.45
N ARG A 44 11.80 -3.86 -1.95
CA ARG A 44 11.82 -2.41 -1.70
C ARG A 44 11.48 -1.59 -2.94
N THR A 45 11.93 -2.03 -4.12
CA THR A 45 11.64 -1.38 -5.41
C THR A 45 10.15 -1.46 -5.77
N THR A 46 9.51 -2.61 -5.49
CA THR A 46 8.06 -2.79 -5.69
C THR A 46 7.27 -1.91 -4.72
N LEU A 47 7.66 -1.88 -3.45
CA LEU A 47 7.06 -1.01 -2.45
C LEU A 47 7.13 0.46 -2.88
N TRP A 48 8.30 0.95 -3.29
CA TRP A 48 8.48 2.32 -3.74
C TRP A 48 7.59 2.68 -4.95
N ARG A 49 7.48 1.78 -5.94
CA ARG A 49 6.58 2.00 -7.11
C ARG A 49 5.12 2.08 -6.69
N LYS A 50 4.67 1.21 -5.78
CA LYS A 50 3.30 1.22 -5.25
C LYS A 50 3.03 2.50 -4.45
N MET A 51 3.95 2.88 -3.57
CA MET A 51 3.89 4.13 -2.82
C MET A 51 3.77 5.35 -3.74
N LYS A 52 4.61 5.44 -4.77
CA LYS A 52 4.54 6.52 -5.76
C LYS A 52 3.19 6.56 -6.49
N ARG A 53 2.63 5.39 -6.84
CA ARG A 53 1.30 5.28 -7.48
C ARG A 53 0.17 5.79 -6.58
N PHE A 54 0.27 5.58 -5.28
CA PHE A 54 -0.76 5.95 -4.30
C PHE A 54 -0.48 7.28 -3.59
N GLY A 55 0.60 7.97 -3.93
CA GLY A 55 1.00 9.23 -3.30
C GLY A 55 1.38 9.08 -1.82
N ILE A 56 1.96 7.94 -1.43
CA ILE A 56 2.37 7.66 -0.05
C ILE A 56 3.87 7.97 0.08
N SER A 57 4.27 8.71 1.12
CA SER A 57 5.68 8.90 1.43
C SER A 57 6.08 8.22 2.73
N ALA A 58 7.30 7.69 2.78
CA ALA A 58 7.79 7.04 3.99
C ALA A 58 8.20 8.04 5.08
N ASP A 59 8.56 9.28 4.71
CA ASP A 59 8.99 10.30 5.67
C ASP A 59 7.85 10.74 6.60
N GLU A 60 6.61 10.74 6.11
CA GLU A 60 5.38 11.01 6.88
C GLU A 60 5.23 10.09 8.11
N TYR A 61 5.91 8.94 8.12
CA TYR A 61 5.85 7.93 9.18
C TYR A 61 7.13 7.81 10.00
N ARG A 62 8.19 8.57 9.68
CA ARG A 62 9.47 8.51 10.42
C ARG A 62 9.46 9.30 11.73
N GLN A 63 8.45 10.13 11.95
CA GLN A 63 8.36 11.08 13.07
C GLN A 63 7.14 10.82 13.98
N GLN A 64 6.48 9.67 13.81
CA GLN A 64 5.37 9.20 14.65
C GLN A 64 5.87 8.16 15.64
#